data_AF-A0A538A1V8-F1
#
_entry.id   AF-A0A538A1V8-F1
#
_cell.length_a   1.000
_cell.length_b   1.000
_cell.length_c   1.000
_cell.angle_alpha   90.00
_cell.angle_beta   90.00
_cell.angle_gamma   90.00
#
_symmetry.space_group_name_H-M   'P 1'
#
loop_
_entity.id
_entity.type
_entity.pdbx_description
1 polymer ?
#
loop_
_entity_poly.entity_id
_entity_poly.type
_entity_poly.pdbx_seq_one_letter_code
_entity_poly.pdbx_strand_id
1 'polypeptide(L)'
;MPVFDTVADAVESAGANTTLIFVPARFATDAIYEAVDAGIKTVICITEHIPAHDMLRVYTYIRAKGVTMIGPNCPGVLSPGKGNVGIIPAEIFREGGVGLVSRSGTLTYQIGHELTQLGLGNSTIVGIGGDPVVGSSFIDVLDRFEADPETELIVLVGEIGGDEEEKAARFVQERVTKPVLAYIAGFSAPPGKTMGHAGAIISGSSGTAAAKKEALEEVGIQVGTTPTGVAQLVADRFGARR
;
A
#
# COMPACT_ATOMS: atom_id res chain seq x y z
N MET A 1 -18.44 -18.41 -12.69
CA MET A 1 -17.92 -18.71 -11.34
C MET A 1 -19.09 -19.09 -10.45
N PRO A 2 -18.92 -20.02 -9.48
CA PRO A 2 -19.96 -20.31 -8.49
C PRO A 2 -20.23 -19.10 -7.60
N VAL A 3 -21.43 -19.04 -7.05
CA VAL A 3 -21.85 -18.05 -6.05
C VAL A 3 -22.25 -18.83 -4.81
N PHE A 4 -21.76 -18.38 -3.66
CA PHE A 4 -22.01 -18.99 -2.35
C PHE A 4 -22.71 -17.99 -1.46
N ASP A 5 -23.52 -18.50 -0.52
CA ASP A 5 -24.23 -17.64 0.44
C ASP A 5 -23.33 -17.18 1.58
N THR A 6 -22.26 -17.94 1.91
CA THR A 6 -21.28 -17.60 2.95
C THR A 6 -19.84 -17.76 2.47
N VAL A 7 -18.91 -17.05 3.13
CA VAL A 7 -17.47 -17.22 2.85
C VAL A 7 -16.99 -18.61 3.27
N ALA A 8 -17.56 -19.19 4.33
CA ALA A 8 -17.22 -20.53 4.78
C ALA A 8 -17.48 -21.59 3.69
N ASP A 9 -18.64 -21.51 3.03
CA ASP A 9 -18.98 -22.42 1.92
C ASP A 9 -18.01 -22.27 0.74
N ALA A 10 -17.60 -21.03 0.45
CA ALA A 10 -16.62 -20.75 -0.60
C ALA A 10 -15.23 -21.32 -0.26
N VAL A 11 -14.80 -21.24 1.01
CA VAL A 11 -13.55 -21.84 1.48
C VAL A 11 -13.62 -23.36 1.41
N GLU A 12 -14.69 -23.98 1.93
CA GLU A 12 -14.85 -25.44 1.93
C GLU A 12 -14.93 -26.01 0.50
N SER A 13 -15.73 -25.37 -0.36
CA SER A 13 -16.02 -25.89 -1.69
C SER A 13 -14.95 -25.57 -2.73
N ALA A 14 -14.29 -24.41 -2.62
CA ALA A 14 -13.36 -23.91 -3.63
C ALA A 14 -11.92 -23.72 -3.12
N GLY A 15 -11.65 -23.97 -1.83
CA GLY A 15 -10.31 -23.83 -1.25
C GLY A 15 -9.79 -22.38 -1.25
N ALA A 16 -10.69 -21.40 -1.22
CA ALA A 16 -10.31 -19.99 -1.24
C ALA A 16 -9.41 -19.65 -0.05
N ASN A 17 -8.30 -18.95 -0.30
CA ASN A 17 -7.34 -18.52 0.73
C ASN A 17 -7.22 -16.99 0.85
N THR A 18 -7.82 -16.26 -0.10
CA THR A 18 -7.76 -14.81 -0.27
C THR A 18 -9.17 -14.31 -0.59
N THR A 19 -9.55 -13.15 -0.03
CA THR A 19 -10.83 -12.51 -0.34
C THR A 19 -10.64 -11.07 -0.82
N LEU A 20 -11.56 -10.61 -1.68
CA LEU A 20 -11.65 -9.25 -2.19
C LEU A 20 -13.04 -8.70 -1.87
N ILE A 21 -13.08 -7.64 -1.07
CA ILE A 21 -14.31 -7.07 -0.51
C ILE A 21 -14.68 -5.78 -1.24
N PHE A 22 -15.86 -5.80 -1.86
CA PHE A 22 -16.49 -4.68 -2.58
C PHE A 22 -17.83 -4.23 -1.97
N VAL A 23 -18.23 -4.79 -0.82
CA VAL A 23 -19.51 -4.46 -0.22
C VAL A 23 -19.55 -3.00 0.28
N PRO A 24 -20.71 -2.34 0.31
CA PRO A 24 -20.84 -0.99 0.87
C PRO A 24 -20.30 -0.85 2.30
N ALA A 25 -19.82 0.35 2.66
CA ALA A 25 -19.13 0.62 3.94
C ALA A 25 -19.84 0.07 5.18
N ARG A 26 -21.18 0.22 5.24
CA ARG A 26 -22.01 -0.28 6.35
C ARG A 26 -21.99 -1.80 6.56
N PHE A 27 -21.49 -2.56 5.58
CA PHE A 27 -21.39 -4.02 5.62
C PHE A 27 -19.94 -4.52 5.60
N ALA A 28 -18.97 -3.63 5.37
CA ALA A 28 -17.60 -4.03 5.11
C ALA A 28 -16.90 -4.64 6.32
N THR A 29 -17.16 -4.13 7.54
CA THR A 29 -16.58 -4.71 8.76
C THR A 29 -17.08 -6.12 9.02
N ASP A 30 -18.37 -6.38 8.81
CA ASP A 30 -18.95 -7.71 9.00
C ASP A 30 -18.41 -8.69 7.95
N ALA A 31 -18.26 -8.27 6.70
CA ALA A 31 -17.64 -9.07 5.66
C ALA A 31 -16.16 -9.40 5.96
N ILE A 32 -15.42 -8.47 6.59
CA ILE A 32 -14.04 -8.72 7.03
C ILE A 32 -14.03 -9.78 8.14
N TYR A 33 -14.89 -9.64 9.15
CA TYR A 33 -14.99 -10.63 10.23
C TYR A 33 -15.38 -12.02 9.70
N GLU A 34 -16.38 -12.09 8.83
CA GLU A 34 -16.83 -13.34 8.21
C GLU A 34 -15.68 -14.03 7.45
N ALA A 35 -14.94 -13.29 6.64
CA ALA A 35 -13.82 -13.86 5.89
C ALA A 35 -12.71 -14.38 6.80
N VAL A 36 -12.35 -13.61 7.82
CA VAL A 36 -11.33 -13.99 8.80
C VAL A 36 -11.73 -15.24 9.57
N ASP A 37 -13.01 -15.36 9.94
CA ASP A 37 -13.53 -16.51 10.69
C ASP A 37 -13.73 -17.75 9.84
N ALA A 38 -13.99 -17.58 8.54
CA ALA A 38 -13.95 -18.65 7.55
C ALA A 38 -12.52 -19.18 7.27
N GLY A 39 -11.48 -18.55 7.84
CA GLY A 39 -10.10 -19.02 7.75
C GLY A 39 -9.25 -18.35 6.66
N ILE A 40 -9.78 -17.33 5.96
CA ILE A 40 -9.03 -16.54 4.98
C ILE A 40 -7.86 -15.84 5.66
N LYS A 41 -6.67 -15.91 5.06
CA LYS A 41 -5.43 -15.32 5.61
C LYS A 41 -5.02 -14.01 4.94
N THR A 42 -5.60 -13.70 3.78
CA THR A 42 -5.35 -12.47 3.03
C THR A 42 -6.66 -11.81 2.65
N VAL A 43 -6.90 -10.62 3.17
CA VAL A 43 -8.13 -9.85 2.98
C VAL A 43 -7.81 -8.54 2.28
N ILE A 44 -8.46 -8.25 1.16
CA ILE A 44 -8.34 -6.96 0.48
C ILE A 44 -9.69 -6.26 0.58
N CYS A 45 -9.74 -5.08 1.17
CA CYS A 45 -10.96 -4.28 1.26
C CYS A 45 -10.81 -3.00 0.42
N ILE A 46 -11.59 -2.90 -0.65
CA ILE A 46 -11.56 -1.74 -1.55
C ILE A 46 -12.40 -0.59 -1.01
N THR A 47 -13.47 -0.92 -0.30
CA THR A 47 -14.49 -0.01 0.19
C THR A 47 -13.91 1.19 0.93
N GLU A 48 -14.34 2.39 0.55
CA GLU A 48 -14.03 3.66 1.22
C GLU A 48 -15.15 4.06 2.19
N HIS A 49 -14.86 4.99 3.11
CA HIS A 49 -15.80 5.57 4.09
C HIS A 49 -16.26 4.62 5.20
N ILE A 50 -15.44 3.63 5.56
CA ILE A 50 -15.66 2.84 6.77
C ILE A 50 -15.33 3.73 7.99
N PRO A 51 -16.18 3.82 9.02
CA PRO A 51 -15.85 4.60 10.21
C PRO A 51 -14.54 4.14 10.85
N ALA A 52 -13.63 5.07 11.14
CA ALA A 52 -12.31 4.77 11.70
C ALA A 52 -12.40 3.97 13.02
N HIS A 53 -13.43 4.23 13.84
CA HIS A 53 -13.66 3.50 15.08
C HIS A 53 -14.00 2.01 14.84
N ASP A 54 -14.72 1.70 13.76
CA ASP A 54 -15.01 0.31 13.39
C ASP A 54 -13.74 -0.37 12.87
N MET A 55 -12.93 0.36 12.09
CA MET A 55 -11.62 -0.13 11.65
C MET A 55 -10.63 -0.37 12.79
N LEU A 56 -10.68 0.39 13.90
CA LEU A 56 -9.85 0.09 15.08
C LEU A 56 -10.16 -1.28 15.69
N ARG A 57 -11.46 -1.66 15.71
CA ARG A 57 -11.91 -2.97 16.20
C ARG A 57 -11.44 -4.08 15.25
N VAL A 58 -11.64 -3.87 13.94
CA VAL A 58 -11.18 -4.79 12.89
C VAL A 58 -9.66 -4.98 12.98
N TYR A 59 -8.89 -3.89 13.06
CA TYR A 59 -7.43 -3.92 13.15
C TYR A 59 -6.94 -4.80 14.30
N THR A 60 -7.50 -4.59 15.50
CA THR A 60 -7.14 -5.39 16.68
C THR A 60 -7.46 -6.88 16.48
N TYR A 61 -8.62 -7.16 15.88
CA TYR A 61 -9.08 -8.52 15.60
C TYR A 61 -8.17 -9.28 14.61
N ILE A 62 -7.86 -8.66 13.48
CA ILE A 62 -7.06 -9.30 12.42
C ILE A 62 -5.61 -9.53 12.88
N ARG A 63 -5.03 -8.59 13.65
CA ARG A 63 -3.65 -8.72 14.14
C ARG A 63 -3.51 -9.87 15.12
N ALA A 64 -4.49 -10.05 16.01
CA ALA A 64 -4.51 -11.18 16.94
C ALA A 64 -4.57 -12.55 16.22
N LYS A 65 -5.11 -12.59 14.99
CA LYS A 65 -5.24 -13.80 14.18
C LYS A 65 -4.16 -13.97 13.12
N GLY A 66 -3.20 -13.04 13.05
CA GLY A 66 -2.12 -13.06 12.05
C GLY A 66 -2.62 -12.93 10.61
N VAL A 67 -3.77 -12.28 10.40
CA VAL A 67 -4.31 -12.06 9.05
C VAL A 67 -3.64 -10.85 8.42
N THR A 68 -3.27 -10.99 7.14
CA THR A 68 -2.80 -9.87 6.33
C THR A 68 -4.01 -9.18 5.70
N MET A 69 -4.19 -7.89 5.98
CA MET A 69 -5.26 -7.11 5.38
C MET A 69 -4.70 -5.89 4.65
N ILE A 70 -5.13 -5.68 3.41
CA ILE A 70 -4.84 -4.50 2.60
C ILE A 70 -6.12 -3.66 2.51
N GLY A 71 -5.99 -2.34 2.69
CA GLY A 71 -7.10 -1.42 2.81
C GLY A 71 -7.58 -1.21 4.26
N PRO A 72 -8.76 -0.61 4.48
CA PRO A 72 -9.76 -0.23 3.47
C PRO A 72 -9.32 0.98 2.62
N ASN A 73 -10.22 1.46 1.76
CA ASN A 73 -9.98 2.61 0.89
C ASN A 73 -8.68 2.47 0.08
N CYS A 74 -8.58 1.37 -0.66
CA CYS A 74 -7.36 1.02 -1.36
C CYS A 74 -7.64 0.47 -2.77
N PRO A 75 -6.66 0.54 -3.68
CA PRO A 75 -6.80 -0.07 -4.99
C PRO A 75 -6.55 -1.59 -4.97
N GLY A 76 -6.02 -2.15 -3.87
CA GLY A 76 -5.67 -3.56 -3.73
C GLY A 76 -4.21 -3.88 -4.05
N VAL A 77 -3.97 -5.10 -4.55
CA VAL A 77 -2.62 -5.65 -4.81
C VAL A 77 -2.52 -6.22 -6.22
N LEU A 78 -1.42 -5.91 -6.90
CA LEU A 78 -1.10 -6.44 -8.23
C LEU A 78 0.34 -6.96 -8.26
N SER A 79 0.50 -8.23 -8.60
CA SER A 79 1.78 -8.79 -9.06
C SER A 79 1.64 -9.03 -10.57
N PRO A 80 2.26 -8.21 -11.44
CA PRO A 80 2.12 -8.34 -12.89
C PRO A 80 2.41 -9.77 -13.36
N GLY A 81 1.63 -10.27 -14.32
CA GLY A 81 1.76 -11.64 -14.84
C GLY A 81 1.31 -12.77 -13.90
N LYS A 82 1.05 -12.48 -12.61
CA LYS A 82 0.75 -13.50 -11.59
C LYS A 82 -0.65 -13.39 -11.01
N GLY A 83 -1.05 -12.20 -10.57
CA GLY A 83 -2.34 -12.03 -9.91
C GLY A 83 -2.69 -10.58 -9.63
N ASN A 84 -3.98 -10.27 -9.71
CA ASN A 84 -4.53 -8.96 -9.41
C ASN A 84 -5.74 -9.14 -8.47
N VAL A 85 -5.61 -8.63 -7.25
CA VAL A 85 -6.67 -8.67 -6.24
C VAL A 85 -7.00 -7.23 -5.87
N GLY A 86 -7.81 -6.60 -6.72
CA GLY A 86 -8.16 -5.20 -6.58
C GLY A 86 -8.73 -4.58 -7.84
N ILE A 87 -8.56 -3.27 -7.96
CA ILE A 87 -9.01 -2.43 -9.08
C ILE A 87 -7.84 -1.78 -9.83
N ILE A 88 -6.63 -2.30 -9.65
CA ILE A 88 -5.44 -1.84 -10.36
C ILE A 88 -5.54 -2.28 -11.84
N PRO A 89 -5.36 -1.39 -12.84
CA PRO A 89 -5.45 -1.75 -14.25
C PRO A 89 -4.22 -2.55 -14.71
N ALA A 90 -4.26 -3.88 -14.59
CA ALA A 90 -3.09 -4.75 -14.77
C ALA A 90 -2.40 -4.63 -16.15
N GLU A 91 -3.15 -4.28 -17.19
CA GLU A 91 -2.70 -4.22 -18.59
C GLU A 91 -1.58 -3.21 -18.85
N ILE A 92 -1.45 -2.18 -18.00
CA ILE A 92 -0.43 -1.13 -18.14
C ILE A 92 0.88 -1.44 -17.41
N PHE A 93 0.96 -2.56 -16.69
CA PHE A 93 2.14 -2.97 -15.91
C PHE A 93 2.82 -4.19 -16.52
N ARG A 94 4.12 -4.35 -16.24
CA ARG A 94 4.91 -5.52 -16.64
C ARG A 94 5.73 -6.03 -15.46
N GLU A 95 6.07 -7.31 -15.48
CA GLU A 95 6.97 -7.93 -14.51
C GLU A 95 8.32 -7.21 -14.47
N GLY A 96 8.88 -7.08 -13.28
CA GLY A 96 10.13 -6.36 -13.05
C GLY A 96 10.60 -6.43 -11.60
N GLY A 97 11.71 -5.77 -11.29
CA GLY A 97 12.36 -5.86 -9.97
C GLY A 97 11.91 -4.84 -8.93
N VAL A 98 10.91 -3.98 -9.24
CA VAL A 98 10.53 -2.86 -8.36
C VAL A 98 9.27 -3.16 -7.56
N GLY A 99 9.43 -3.27 -6.23
CA GLY A 99 8.32 -3.32 -5.29
C GLY A 99 7.76 -1.91 -5.07
N LEU A 100 6.44 -1.73 -5.10
CA LEU A 100 5.81 -0.42 -4.91
C LEU A 100 4.74 -0.50 -3.81
N VAL A 101 4.87 0.32 -2.77
CA VAL A 101 3.86 0.48 -1.71
C VAL A 101 3.35 1.92 -1.67
N SER A 102 2.03 2.09 -1.54
CA SER A 102 1.40 3.42 -1.64
C SER A 102 0.12 3.56 -0.85
N ARG A 103 -0.15 4.76 -0.33
CA ARG A 103 -1.46 5.13 0.22
C ARG A 103 -2.47 5.54 -0.86
N SER A 104 -2.00 6.00 -2.01
CA SER A 104 -2.83 6.58 -3.08
C SER A 104 -2.99 5.66 -4.29
N GLY A 105 -4.22 5.47 -4.76
CA GLY A 105 -4.51 4.66 -5.95
C GLY A 105 -3.88 5.20 -7.23
N THR A 106 -4.29 6.38 -7.70
CA THR A 106 -3.85 6.91 -9.01
C THR A 106 -2.36 7.21 -9.09
N LEU A 107 -1.75 7.67 -8.00
CA LEU A 107 -0.29 7.88 -7.94
C LEU A 107 0.47 6.56 -8.05
N THR A 108 -0.07 5.48 -7.49
CA THR A 108 0.47 4.12 -7.69
C THR A 108 0.48 3.75 -9.16
N TYR A 109 -0.61 4.06 -9.88
CA TYR A 109 -0.73 3.70 -11.29
C TYR A 109 0.24 4.46 -12.15
N GLN A 110 0.38 5.76 -11.90
CA GLN A 110 1.32 6.60 -12.64
C GLN A 110 2.75 6.09 -12.47
N ILE A 111 3.23 5.95 -11.22
CA ILE A 111 4.63 5.60 -10.96
C ILE A 111 4.93 4.18 -11.49
N GLY A 112 4.08 3.19 -11.20
CA GLY A 112 4.32 1.83 -11.70
C GLY A 112 4.22 1.72 -13.23
N HIS A 113 3.36 2.51 -13.88
CA HIS A 113 3.33 2.57 -15.34
C HIS A 113 4.57 3.24 -15.92
N GLU A 114 5.04 4.35 -15.36
CA GLU A 114 6.28 5.01 -15.80
C GLU A 114 7.50 4.09 -15.64
N LEU A 115 7.58 3.31 -14.55
CA LEU A 115 8.60 2.26 -14.36
C LEU A 115 8.52 1.18 -15.46
N THR A 116 7.31 0.81 -15.87
CA THR A 116 7.11 -0.11 -17.00
C THR A 116 7.60 0.51 -18.32
N GLN A 117 7.31 1.79 -18.57
CA GLN A 117 7.77 2.49 -19.78
C GLN A 117 9.30 2.64 -19.83
N LEU A 118 9.95 2.73 -18.67
CA LEU A 118 11.42 2.74 -18.53
C LEU A 118 12.05 1.34 -18.65
N GLY A 119 11.24 0.29 -18.86
CA GLY A 119 11.71 -1.10 -18.99
C GLY A 119 12.13 -1.76 -17.68
N LEU A 120 11.71 -1.20 -16.53
CA LEU A 120 12.06 -1.70 -15.19
C LEU A 120 10.99 -2.63 -14.62
N GLY A 121 9.71 -2.33 -14.89
CA GLY A 121 8.55 -3.11 -14.43
C GLY A 121 8.39 -3.14 -12.91
N ASN A 122 7.50 -4.02 -12.42
CA ASN A 122 7.19 -4.17 -11.00
C ASN A 122 7.18 -5.64 -10.56
N SER A 123 7.66 -5.90 -9.35
CA SER A 123 7.55 -7.22 -8.72
C SER A 123 6.14 -7.39 -8.16
N THR A 124 5.77 -6.53 -7.22
CA THR A 124 4.42 -6.40 -6.68
C THR A 124 4.12 -4.94 -6.32
N ILE A 125 2.87 -4.55 -6.53
CA ILE A 125 2.31 -3.24 -6.26
C ILE A 125 1.24 -3.39 -5.17
N VAL A 126 1.37 -2.64 -4.09
CA VAL A 126 0.49 -2.71 -2.91
C VAL A 126 -0.04 -1.31 -2.60
N GLY A 127 -1.33 -1.10 -2.84
CA GLY A 127 -2.02 0.07 -2.31
C GLY A 127 -2.53 -0.24 -0.90
N ILE A 128 -1.91 0.29 0.15
CA ILE A 128 -2.29 0.02 1.56
C ILE A 128 -3.57 0.75 1.98
N GLY A 129 -3.86 1.87 1.32
CA GLY A 129 -5.09 2.65 1.50
C GLY A 129 -4.89 4.03 2.12
N GLY A 130 -5.87 4.91 1.88
CA GLY A 130 -5.85 6.31 2.31
C GLY A 130 -6.48 6.59 3.68
N ASP A 131 -7.14 5.59 4.27
CA ASP A 131 -7.82 5.74 5.56
C ASP A 131 -6.83 5.87 6.73
N PRO A 132 -7.24 6.50 7.85
CA PRO A 132 -6.36 6.69 9.02
C PRO A 132 -6.04 5.38 9.77
N VAL A 133 -6.84 4.32 9.57
CA VAL A 133 -6.62 3.00 10.16
C VAL A 133 -6.72 1.97 9.04
N VAL A 134 -5.55 1.49 8.60
CA VAL A 134 -5.40 0.44 7.57
C VAL A 134 -5.01 -0.89 8.19
N GLY A 135 -5.26 -1.98 7.47
CA GLY A 135 -4.92 -3.33 7.91
C GLY A 135 -3.41 -3.61 7.96
N SER A 136 -2.66 -3.10 6.98
CA SER A 136 -1.21 -3.22 6.88
C SER A 136 -0.57 -1.85 6.67
N SER A 137 0.48 -1.58 7.43
CA SER A 137 1.27 -0.35 7.37
C SER A 137 2.35 -0.41 6.28
N PHE A 138 3.06 0.71 6.06
CA PHE A 138 4.29 0.70 5.26
C PHE A 138 5.30 -0.31 5.77
N ILE A 139 5.48 -0.42 7.09
CA ILE A 139 6.45 -1.34 7.71
C ILE A 139 6.11 -2.79 7.37
N ASP A 140 4.83 -3.18 7.49
CA ASP A 140 4.38 -4.54 7.19
C ASP A 140 4.67 -4.93 5.72
N VAL A 141 4.58 -3.97 4.80
CA VAL A 141 4.84 -4.20 3.37
C VAL A 141 6.34 -4.14 3.06
N LEU A 142 7.10 -3.24 3.69
CA LEU A 142 8.55 -3.14 3.55
C LEU A 142 9.24 -4.43 4.00
N ASP A 143 8.82 -5.02 5.12
CA ASP A 143 9.34 -6.30 5.61
C ASP A 143 9.12 -7.43 4.59
N ARG A 144 7.94 -7.45 3.95
CA ARG A 144 7.62 -8.42 2.89
C ARG A 144 8.47 -8.20 1.64
N PHE A 145 8.67 -6.95 1.23
CA PHE A 145 9.53 -6.64 0.09
C PHE A 145 11.00 -6.95 0.37
N GLU A 146 11.50 -6.74 1.59
CA GLU A 146 12.85 -7.15 1.99
C GLU A 146 13.02 -8.67 1.84
N ALA A 147 12.02 -9.46 2.27
CA ALA A 147 12.04 -10.91 2.16
C ALA A 147 11.82 -11.47 0.74
N ASP A 148 11.26 -10.67 -0.18
CA ASP A 148 10.90 -11.14 -1.53
C ASP A 148 12.10 -11.15 -2.49
N PRO A 149 12.58 -12.31 -2.97
CA PRO A 149 13.73 -12.37 -3.87
C PRO A 149 13.51 -11.71 -5.24
N GLU A 150 12.27 -11.48 -5.65
CA GLU A 150 11.96 -10.79 -6.92
C GLU A 150 11.99 -9.27 -6.81
N THR A 151 12.00 -8.74 -5.58
CA THR A 151 12.12 -7.31 -5.33
C THR A 151 13.59 -6.95 -5.14
N GLU A 152 14.11 -6.08 -6.02
CA GLU A 152 15.49 -5.58 -6.02
C GLU A 152 15.64 -4.14 -5.51
N LEU A 153 14.54 -3.38 -5.58
CA LEU A 153 14.40 -1.99 -5.15
C LEU A 153 12.95 -1.73 -4.73
N ILE A 154 12.76 -0.88 -3.73
CA ILE A 154 11.43 -0.52 -3.22
C ILE A 154 11.14 0.96 -3.47
N VAL A 155 9.92 1.26 -3.92
CA VAL A 155 9.37 2.62 -4.00
C VAL A 155 8.26 2.78 -2.97
N LEU A 156 8.43 3.75 -2.07
CA LEU A 156 7.44 4.15 -1.08
C LEU A 156 6.73 5.43 -1.53
N VAL A 157 5.41 5.38 -1.65
CA VAL A 157 4.58 6.52 -2.06
C VAL A 157 3.70 6.95 -0.89
N GLY A 158 4.15 7.98 -0.18
CA GLY A 158 3.46 8.56 0.95
C GLY A 158 2.62 9.79 0.61
N GLU A 159 1.96 10.32 1.62
CA GLU A 159 1.18 11.56 1.54
C GLU A 159 1.22 12.31 2.87
N ILE A 160 0.67 13.52 2.93
CA ILE A 160 0.51 14.26 4.19
C ILE A 160 -0.34 13.51 5.22
N GLY A 161 -0.17 13.86 6.50
CA GLY A 161 -0.97 13.35 7.62
C GLY A 161 -0.43 12.07 8.26
N GLY A 162 -0.49 12.00 9.59
CA GLY A 162 0.16 10.94 10.38
C GLY A 162 1.69 10.98 10.32
N ASP A 163 2.32 9.96 10.88
CA ASP A 163 3.78 9.82 11.03
C ASP A 163 4.32 8.46 10.50
N GLU A 164 3.55 7.79 9.64
CA GLU A 164 3.84 6.43 9.17
C GLU A 164 5.10 6.37 8.28
N GLU A 165 5.36 7.41 7.48
CA GLU A 165 6.55 7.53 6.65
C GLU A 165 7.80 7.76 7.50
N GLU A 166 7.71 8.54 8.58
CA GLU A 166 8.80 8.73 9.55
C GLU A 166 9.09 7.43 10.32
N LYS A 167 8.06 6.65 10.67
CA LYS A 167 8.24 5.29 11.23
C LYS A 167 8.88 4.36 10.22
N ALA A 168 8.46 4.41 8.96
CA ALA A 168 9.04 3.63 7.87
C ALA A 168 10.52 3.97 7.66
N ALA A 169 10.90 5.25 7.74
CA ALA A 169 12.30 5.69 7.65
C ALA A 169 13.17 5.00 8.71
N ARG A 170 12.74 4.99 9.97
CA ARG A 170 13.46 4.28 11.06
C ARG A 170 13.56 2.78 10.81
N PHE A 171 12.45 2.16 10.40
CA PHE A 171 12.46 0.73 10.08
C PHE A 171 13.42 0.38 8.93
N VAL A 172 13.45 1.20 7.88
CA VAL A 172 14.37 1.01 6.75
C VAL A 172 15.82 1.06 7.22
N GLN A 173 16.17 2.06 8.03
CA GLN A 173 17.52 2.21 8.59
C GLN A 173 17.96 0.98 9.41
N GLU A 174 17.03 0.38 10.15
CA GLU A 174 17.32 -0.73 11.06
C GLU A 174 17.30 -2.12 10.40
N ARG A 175 16.45 -2.32 9.38
CA ARG A 175 16.02 -3.66 8.95
C ARG A 175 16.01 -3.92 7.44
N VAL A 176 16.01 -2.88 6.60
CA VAL A 176 15.85 -3.05 5.15
C VAL A 176 17.20 -2.84 4.46
N THR A 177 17.63 -3.84 3.69
CA THR A 177 18.92 -3.80 2.98
C THR A 177 18.78 -3.42 1.52
N LYS A 178 17.58 -3.63 0.95
CA LYS A 178 17.26 -3.20 -0.40
C LYS A 178 17.18 -1.68 -0.49
N PRO A 179 17.59 -1.06 -1.62
CA PRO A 179 17.43 0.37 -1.78
C PRO A 179 15.96 0.75 -1.73
N VAL A 180 15.68 1.83 -1.02
CA VAL A 180 14.36 2.43 -0.95
C VAL A 180 14.44 3.84 -1.52
N LEU A 181 13.50 4.17 -2.39
CA LEU A 181 13.24 5.51 -2.91
C LEU A 181 11.82 5.91 -2.53
N ALA A 182 11.56 7.21 -2.42
CA ALA A 182 10.25 7.67 -1.99
C ALA A 182 9.70 8.85 -2.82
N TYR A 183 8.38 9.00 -2.75
CA TYR A 183 7.66 10.21 -3.17
C TYR A 183 6.62 10.54 -2.11
N ILE A 184 6.49 11.81 -1.75
CA ILE A 184 5.48 12.29 -0.79
C ILE A 184 4.54 13.27 -1.49
N ALA A 185 3.25 12.95 -1.54
CA ALA A 185 2.24 13.85 -2.06
C ALA A 185 1.93 14.97 -1.04
N GLY A 186 1.57 16.17 -1.56
CA GLY A 186 1.00 17.25 -0.74
C GLY A 186 1.98 18.33 -0.26
N PHE A 187 3.12 18.55 -0.94
CA PHE A 187 4.04 19.67 -0.65
C PHE A 187 3.38 21.06 -0.71
N SER A 188 2.31 21.22 -1.50
CA SER A 188 1.55 22.46 -1.64
C SER A 188 0.25 22.48 -0.83
N ALA A 189 0.02 21.49 0.03
CA ALA A 189 -1.24 21.37 0.77
C ALA A 189 -1.35 22.45 1.86
N PRO A 190 -2.50 23.15 1.96
CA PRO A 190 -2.73 24.11 3.02
C PRO A 190 -2.94 23.41 4.38
N PRO A 191 -2.45 23.98 5.50
CA PRO A 191 -2.67 23.41 6.83
C PRO A 191 -4.15 23.28 7.21
N GLY A 192 -4.50 22.24 7.97
CA GLY A 192 -5.84 22.06 8.54
C GLY A 192 -6.95 21.71 7.55
N LYS A 193 -6.63 21.39 6.30
CA LYS A 193 -7.59 20.87 5.30
C LYS A 193 -7.34 19.39 5.02
N THR A 194 -8.43 18.63 4.96
CA THR A 194 -8.42 17.25 4.45
C THR A 194 -8.32 17.26 2.93
N MET A 195 -7.39 16.48 2.38
CA MET A 195 -7.11 16.40 0.95
C MET A 195 -7.59 15.06 0.36
N GLY A 196 -8.87 14.96 0.03
CA GLY A 196 -9.45 13.74 -0.56
C GLY A 196 -9.54 12.59 0.44
N HIS A 197 -8.43 11.88 0.67
CA HIS A 197 -8.35 10.79 1.63
C HIS A 197 -8.60 11.28 3.06
N ALA A 198 -9.30 10.47 3.85
CA ALA A 198 -9.61 10.78 5.25
C ALA A 198 -8.34 10.95 6.11
N GLY A 199 -7.27 10.23 5.81
CA GLY A 199 -5.99 10.34 6.51
C GLY A 199 -5.10 11.51 6.06
N ALA A 200 -5.43 12.20 4.96
CA ALA A 200 -4.61 13.25 4.38
C ALA A 200 -4.90 14.63 5.01
N ILE A 201 -4.62 14.79 6.31
CA ILE A 201 -4.81 16.04 7.05
C ILE A 201 -3.55 16.41 7.84
N ILE A 202 -3.11 17.67 7.69
CA ILE A 202 -1.98 18.22 8.47
C ILE A 202 -2.50 18.70 9.82
N SER A 203 -1.91 18.22 10.92
CA SER A 203 -2.27 18.62 12.28
C SER A 203 -1.09 19.32 12.97
N GLY A 204 -1.20 20.64 13.14
CA GLY A 204 -0.12 21.46 13.67
C GLY A 204 1.11 21.47 12.74
N SER A 205 2.30 21.24 13.30
CA SER A 205 3.57 21.11 12.57
C SER A 205 3.91 19.68 12.15
N SER A 206 3.11 18.69 12.58
CA SER A 206 3.33 17.26 12.30
C SER A 206 2.52 16.79 11.08
N GLY A 207 3.06 15.82 10.34
CA GLY A 207 2.42 15.25 9.15
C GLY A 207 2.52 16.11 7.89
N THR A 208 3.45 17.08 7.84
CA THR A 208 3.72 17.84 6.61
C THR A 208 4.58 17.01 5.65
N ALA A 209 4.39 17.21 4.34
CA ALA A 209 5.21 16.54 3.34
C ALA A 209 6.71 16.88 3.48
N ALA A 210 7.03 18.10 3.93
CA ALA A 210 8.40 18.54 4.18
C ALA A 210 9.06 17.78 5.34
N ALA A 211 8.36 17.65 6.48
CA ALA A 211 8.88 16.89 7.62
C ALA A 211 9.10 15.41 7.28
N LYS A 212 8.16 14.81 6.53
CA LYS A 212 8.29 13.43 6.04
C LYS A 212 9.49 13.26 5.13
N LYS A 213 9.69 14.20 4.21
CA LYS A 213 10.84 14.23 3.32
C LYS A 213 12.15 14.28 4.11
N GLU A 214 12.25 15.19 5.07
CA GLU A 214 13.43 15.34 5.92
C GLU A 214 13.77 14.03 6.65
N ALA A 215 12.78 13.42 7.32
CA ALA A 215 12.97 12.15 8.03
C ALA A 215 13.42 10.99 7.13
N LEU A 216 12.93 10.94 5.88
CA LEU A 216 13.35 9.93 4.90
C LEU A 216 14.77 10.18 4.39
N GLU A 217 15.11 11.44 4.08
CA GLU A 217 16.44 11.80 3.58
C GLU A 217 17.53 11.64 4.66
N GLU A 218 17.21 11.86 5.94
CA GLU A 218 18.13 11.63 7.07
C GLU A 218 18.63 10.18 7.15
N VAL A 219 17.84 9.21 6.70
CA VAL A 219 18.22 7.78 6.65
C VAL A 219 18.71 7.34 5.27
N GLY A 220 18.93 8.28 4.34
CA GLY A 220 19.46 8.02 3.01
C GLY A 220 18.42 7.59 1.96
N ILE A 221 17.12 7.72 2.24
CA ILE A 221 16.05 7.48 1.27
C ILE A 221 15.86 8.75 0.46
N GLN A 222 16.21 8.69 -0.83
CA GLN A 222 16.04 9.84 -1.71
C GLN A 222 14.56 10.04 -2.06
N VAL A 223 14.08 11.28 -1.91
CA VAL A 223 12.67 11.63 -2.13
C VAL A 223 12.52 12.43 -3.43
N GLY A 224 11.79 11.84 -4.39
CA GLY A 224 11.42 12.51 -5.64
C GLY A 224 10.47 13.69 -5.39
N THR A 225 10.60 14.75 -6.19
CA THR A 225 9.73 15.93 -6.11
C THR A 225 8.43 15.77 -6.92
N THR A 226 8.41 14.85 -7.87
CA THR A 226 7.25 14.49 -8.68
C THR A 226 7.18 12.97 -8.86
N PRO A 227 6.02 12.40 -9.23
CA PRO A 227 5.91 10.98 -9.58
C PRO A 227 6.92 10.55 -10.66
N THR A 228 7.04 11.34 -11.73
CA THR A 228 8.03 11.12 -12.78
C THR A 228 9.46 11.26 -12.29
N GLY A 229 9.71 12.19 -11.36
CA GLY A 229 11.00 12.35 -10.71
C GLY A 229 11.43 11.08 -9.99
N VAL A 230 10.55 10.46 -9.17
CA VAL A 230 10.92 9.22 -8.48
C VAL A 230 11.14 8.06 -9.45
N ALA A 231 10.35 7.93 -10.52
CA ALA A 231 10.58 6.91 -11.55
C ALA A 231 11.95 7.07 -12.22
N GLN A 232 12.39 8.29 -12.50
CA GLN A 232 13.72 8.56 -13.05
C GLN A 232 14.83 8.22 -12.04
N LEU A 233 14.65 8.54 -10.75
CA LEU A 233 15.61 8.16 -9.70
C LEU A 233 15.80 6.64 -9.61
N VAL A 234 14.71 5.89 -9.78
CA VAL A 234 14.76 4.42 -9.84
C VAL A 234 15.59 3.98 -11.05
N ALA A 235 15.34 4.54 -12.23
CA ALA A 235 16.11 4.23 -13.44
C ALA A 235 17.61 4.52 -13.28
N ASP A 236 17.96 5.68 -12.71
CA ASP A 236 19.35 6.06 -12.46
C ASP A 236 20.03 5.08 -11.49
N ARG A 237 19.30 4.62 -10.46
CA ARG A 237 19.81 3.63 -9.49
C ARG A 237 20.03 2.25 -10.10
N PHE A 238 19.15 1.80 -10.99
CA PHE A 238 19.35 0.56 -11.75
C PHE A 238 20.48 0.68 -12.78
N GLY A 239 20.58 1.82 -13.46
CA GLY A 239 21.66 2.11 -14.40
C GLY A 239 23.04 2.10 -13.74
N ALA A 240 23.16 2.60 -12.50
CA ALA A 240 24.40 2.56 -11.73
C ALA A 240 24.79 1.16 -11.20
N ARG A 241 23.90 0.16 -11.30
CA ARG A 241 24.13 -1.24 -10.87
C ARG A 241 24.60 -2.15 -12.01
N ARG A 242 24.54 -1.70 -13.27
CA ARG A 242 25.02 -2.42 -14.46
C ARG A 242 26.38 -1.90 -14.89
#